data_AF-A0A2V7N2J2-F1
#
_entry.id   AF-A0A2V7N2J2-F1
#
_cell.length_a   1.000
_cell.length_b   1.000
_cell.length_c   1.000
_cell.angle_alpha   90.00
_cell.angle_beta   90.00
_cell.angle_gamma   90.00
#
_symmetry.space_group_name_H-M   'P 1'
#
loop_
_entity.id
_entity.type
_entity.pdbx_description
1 polymer ?
#
loop_
_entity_poly.entity_id
_entity_poly.type
_entity_poly.pdbx_seq_one_letter_code
_entity_poly.pdbx_strand_id
1 'polypeptide(L)'
;MRLALPRTVPATPSARGNVLLLFIWLLPFHIVTMAALFGLLGVPAPVVRALAAWKESVVLLLMIVIAASGLTGRGPRIIPRPTDLAVGGLGLVAFVYLLGAQSWFAADLPVGAQVLGWRDAVFFTLVYFVGRATPEVVRDARYIHALVAVGVLTSAIAILERLLVTPAMLVWLGVSHYVQEYLGLTITTIHNPFGLPDSYWTGIGDQLVQRAGSTYLSSQGFAIPFLVILPAATLTVLRAERWRLGAWTAAAMVWLGLLLTITRMTLVACAVQVLVLLALWRRWGVAVGGGLLLTVSLAVAFLAVPNLASFALETVTFESASSVSHLEDWSEGVEHLGEHPLGVGLGAGGLTGARFGLPPVAADSQYFKYAVELGVLGLGLYLAALAALFGFAARAYRASPTPIVRAYAALVAVTALGIGINGLTTVPLAHPLLAYTFFWIAGALVSAADDRGTA
;
A
#
# COMPACT_ATOMS: atom_id res chain seq x y z
N MET A 1 -25.64 -45.63 -8.70
CA MET A 1 -25.02 -44.80 -9.75
C MET A 1 -24.46 -43.54 -9.09
N ARG A 2 -23.16 -43.55 -8.74
CA ARG A 2 -22.50 -42.41 -8.07
C ARG A 2 -22.20 -41.35 -9.13
N LEU A 3 -22.90 -40.22 -9.08
CA LEU A 3 -22.60 -39.03 -9.87
C LEU A 3 -21.17 -38.57 -9.53
N ALA A 4 -20.26 -38.76 -10.47
CA ALA A 4 -18.91 -38.24 -10.39
C ALA A 4 -19.01 -36.71 -10.40
N LEU A 5 -18.60 -36.08 -9.30
CA LEU A 5 -18.41 -34.63 -9.25
C LEU A 5 -17.41 -34.24 -10.37
N PRO A 6 -17.68 -33.19 -11.14
CA PRO A 6 -16.76 -32.74 -12.17
C PRO A 6 -15.43 -32.39 -11.49
N ARG A 7 -14.36 -33.06 -11.92
CA ARG A 7 -12.99 -32.70 -11.53
C ARG A 7 -12.78 -31.26 -11.94
N THR A 8 -12.65 -30.36 -10.96
CA THR A 8 -12.18 -29.00 -11.21
C THR A 8 -10.78 -29.11 -11.79
N VAL A 9 -10.65 -28.97 -13.11
CA VAL A 9 -9.34 -28.85 -13.76
C VAL A 9 -8.66 -27.64 -13.11
N PRO A 10 -7.47 -27.80 -12.50
CA PRO A 10 -6.73 -26.65 -11.99
C PRO A 10 -6.49 -25.71 -13.18
N ALA A 11 -7.02 -24.49 -13.09
CA ALA A 11 -6.78 -23.48 -14.10
C ALA A 11 -5.27 -23.29 -14.21
N THR A 12 -4.69 -23.70 -15.34
CA THR A 12 -3.27 -23.44 -15.61
C THR A 12 -3.04 -21.94 -15.51
N PRO A 13 -2.07 -21.48 -14.71
CA PRO A 13 -1.87 -20.05 -14.50
C PRO A 13 -1.63 -19.37 -15.84
N SER A 14 -2.43 -18.36 -16.15
CA SER A 14 -2.21 -17.59 -17.37
C SER A 14 -0.86 -16.86 -17.27
N ALA A 15 -0.17 -16.71 -18.41
CA ALA A 15 1.06 -15.91 -18.47
C ALA A 15 0.85 -14.49 -17.93
N ARG A 16 -0.38 -13.96 -18.03
CA ARG A 16 -0.77 -12.63 -17.53
C ARG A 16 -0.83 -12.60 -16.01
N GLY A 17 -1.44 -13.60 -15.37
CA GLY A 17 -1.48 -13.72 -13.92
C GLY A 17 -0.08 -13.85 -13.29
N ASN A 18 0.87 -14.50 -13.98
CA ASN A 18 2.26 -14.59 -13.50
C ASN A 18 2.95 -13.23 -13.33
N VAL A 19 2.51 -12.18 -14.04
CA VAL A 19 3.09 -10.84 -13.90
C VAL A 19 2.80 -10.23 -12.52
N LEU A 20 1.72 -10.64 -11.83
CA LEU A 20 1.51 -10.24 -10.45
C LEU A 20 2.63 -10.77 -9.52
N LEU A 21 3.18 -11.97 -9.80
CA LEU A 21 4.33 -12.47 -9.04
C LEU A 21 5.58 -11.62 -9.28
N LEU A 22 5.79 -11.15 -10.52
CA LEU A 22 6.87 -10.22 -10.83
C LEU A 22 6.77 -8.96 -9.95
N PHE A 23 5.57 -8.38 -9.83
CA PHE A 23 5.34 -7.21 -8.98
C PHE A 23 5.54 -7.51 -7.49
N ILE A 24 5.02 -8.63 -6.98
CA ILE A 24 5.21 -9.04 -5.59
C ILE A 24 6.71 -9.15 -5.25
N TRP A 25 7.51 -9.76 -6.14
CA TRP A 25 8.93 -10.01 -5.89
C TRP A 25 9.83 -8.80 -6.15
N LEU A 26 9.58 -7.99 -7.18
CA LEU A 26 10.51 -6.92 -7.59
C LEU A 26 10.19 -5.54 -7.02
N LEU A 27 8.92 -5.21 -6.76
CA LEU A 27 8.57 -3.89 -6.21
C LEU A 27 9.21 -3.59 -4.84
N PRO A 28 9.35 -4.55 -3.90
CA PRO A 28 10.05 -4.29 -2.64
C PRO A 28 11.49 -3.80 -2.80
N PHE A 29 12.18 -4.25 -3.86
CA PHE A 29 13.60 -3.95 -4.10
C PHE A 29 13.78 -2.78 -5.06
N HIS A 30 12.69 -2.24 -5.62
CA HIS A 30 12.72 -1.22 -6.64
C HIS A 30 13.48 0.03 -6.19
N ILE A 31 13.11 0.60 -5.04
CA ILE A 31 13.66 1.88 -4.60
C ILE A 31 15.13 1.76 -4.17
N VAL A 32 15.52 0.69 -3.47
CA VAL A 32 16.93 0.44 -3.13
C VAL A 32 17.78 0.20 -4.38
N THR A 33 17.23 -0.44 -5.40
CA THR A 33 17.92 -0.62 -6.68
C THR A 33 18.12 0.72 -7.40
N MET A 34 17.09 1.58 -7.46
CA MET A 34 17.22 2.90 -8.08
C MET A 34 18.18 3.81 -7.31
N ALA A 35 18.19 3.73 -5.97
CA ALA A 35 19.13 4.45 -5.13
C ALA A 35 20.57 4.00 -5.35
N ALA A 36 20.82 2.68 -5.45
CA ALA A 36 22.15 2.17 -5.77
C ALA A 36 22.60 2.55 -7.18
N LEU A 37 21.71 2.47 -8.19
CA LEU A 37 22.04 2.88 -9.56
C LEU A 37 22.41 4.37 -9.63
N PHE A 38 21.59 5.24 -9.03
CA PHE A 38 21.82 6.67 -9.10
C PHE A 38 22.93 7.15 -8.17
N GLY A 39 22.84 6.80 -6.88
CA GLY A 39 23.69 7.34 -5.83
C GLY A 39 25.04 6.62 -5.69
N LEU A 40 25.08 5.29 -5.81
CA LEU A 40 26.32 4.53 -5.68
C LEU A 40 27.05 4.38 -7.02
N LEU A 41 26.33 4.05 -8.09
CA LEU A 41 26.91 3.78 -9.41
C LEU A 41 26.98 5.01 -10.32
N GLY A 42 26.40 6.14 -9.91
CA GLY A 42 26.43 7.40 -10.68
C GLY A 42 25.71 7.32 -12.03
N VAL A 43 24.75 6.40 -12.19
CA VAL A 43 23.99 6.27 -13.44
C VAL A 43 23.17 7.54 -13.67
N PRO A 44 23.21 8.16 -14.88
CA PRO A 44 22.51 9.41 -15.14
C PRO A 44 21.00 9.35 -14.83
N ALA A 45 20.46 10.42 -14.24
CA ALA A 45 19.06 10.49 -13.83
C ALA A 45 18.05 10.10 -14.93
N PRO A 46 18.20 10.50 -16.22
CA PRO A 46 17.26 10.07 -17.27
C PRO A 46 17.22 8.55 -17.47
N VAL A 47 18.38 7.88 -17.36
CA VAL A 47 18.49 6.43 -17.50
C VAL A 47 17.84 5.73 -16.30
N VAL A 48 18.11 6.21 -15.07
CA VAL A 48 17.47 5.67 -13.86
C VAL A 48 15.95 5.89 -13.91
N ARG A 49 15.45 7.03 -14.41
CA ARG A 49 14.02 7.28 -14.61
C ARG A 49 13.39 6.30 -15.61
N ALA A 50 14.08 6.04 -16.73
CA ALA A 50 13.61 5.07 -17.74
C ALA A 50 13.55 3.64 -17.17
N LEU A 51 14.61 3.22 -16.45
CA LEU A 51 14.61 1.94 -15.73
C LEU A 51 13.52 1.90 -14.66
N ALA A 52 13.30 3.00 -13.95
CA ALA A 52 12.32 3.06 -12.88
C ALA A 52 10.88 2.92 -13.36
N ALA A 53 10.62 3.30 -14.62
CA ALA A 53 9.32 3.23 -15.28
C ALA A 53 8.88 1.81 -15.66
N TRP A 54 9.71 0.78 -15.45
CA TRP A 54 9.42 -0.61 -15.83
C TRP A 54 8.05 -1.09 -15.34
N LYS A 55 7.67 -0.74 -14.11
CA LYS A 55 6.42 -1.16 -13.48
C LYS A 55 5.21 -0.53 -14.18
N GLU A 56 5.30 0.74 -14.54
CA GLU A 56 4.28 1.43 -15.34
C GLU A 56 4.21 0.86 -16.77
N SER A 57 5.36 0.65 -17.42
CA SER A 57 5.43 0.09 -18.78
C SER A 57 4.80 -1.31 -18.87
N VAL A 58 5.03 -2.16 -17.87
CA VAL A 58 4.43 -3.50 -17.80
C VAL A 58 2.91 -3.41 -17.67
N VAL A 59 2.38 -2.51 -16.81
CA VAL A 59 0.93 -2.31 -16.67
C VAL A 59 0.32 -1.81 -17.98
N LEU A 60 0.94 -0.82 -18.63
CA LEU A 60 0.46 -0.29 -19.91
C LEU A 60 0.46 -1.35 -21.01
N LEU A 61 1.53 -2.15 -21.10
CA LEU A 61 1.59 -3.27 -22.05
C LEU A 61 0.47 -4.29 -21.79
N LEU A 62 0.21 -4.64 -20.52
CA LEU A 62 -0.89 -5.53 -20.17
C LEU A 62 -2.25 -4.94 -20.56
N MET A 63 -2.48 -3.65 -20.32
CA MET A 63 -3.70 -2.96 -20.73
C MET A 63 -3.89 -3.01 -22.24
N ILE A 64 -2.84 -2.77 -23.03
CA ILE A 64 -2.88 -2.88 -24.49
C ILE A 64 -3.21 -4.32 -24.92
N VAL A 65 -2.55 -5.32 -24.34
CA VAL A 65 -2.80 -6.74 -24.64
C VAL A 65 -4.23 -7.15 -24.29
N ILE A 66 -4.77 -6.68 -23.17
CA ILE A 66 -6.14 -6.94 -22.72
C ILE A 66 -7.15 -6.27 -23.67
N ALA A 67 -6.94 -5.00 -24.02
CA ALA A 67 -7.79 -4.28 -24.96
C ALA A 67 -7.82 -4.96 -26.34
N ALA A 68 -6.66 -5.32 -26.88
CA ALA A 68 -6.55 -6.06 -28.14
C ALA A 68 -7.23 -7.44 -28.08
N SER A 69 -7.12 -8.13 -26.94
CA SER A 69 -7.81 -9.42 -26.72
C SER A 69 -9.33 -9.24 -26.69
N GLY A 70 -9.82 -8.15 -26.11
CA GLY A 70 -11.24 -7.80 -26.09
C GLY A 70 -11.78 -7.53 -27.49
N LEU A 71 -11.08 -6.71 -28.28
CA LEU A 71 -11.45 -6.39 -29.67
C LEU A 71 -11.47 -7.61 -30.59
N THR A 72 -10.61 -8.60 -30.34
CA THR A 72 -10.55 -9.85 -31.12
C THR A 72 -11.50 -10.93 -30.62
N GLY A 73 -12.30 -10.67 -29.57
CA GLY A 73 -13.21 -11.65 -28.97
C GLY A 73 -12.51 -12.81 -28.24
N ARG A 74 -11.18 -12.72 -28.04
CA ARG A 74 -10.35 -13.76 -27.38
C ARG A 74 -10.13 -13.50 -25.89
N GLY A 75 -10.63 -12.38 -25.37
CA GLY A 75 -10.54 -12.00 -23.96
C GLY A 75 -11.67 -12.55 -23.09
N PRO A 76 -11.51 -12.55 -21.75
CA PRO A 76 -12.59 -12.88 -20.83
C PRO A 76 -13.75 -11.89 -20.99
N ARG A 77 -14.99 -12.37 -20.87
CA ARG A 77 -16.18 -11.50 -20.86
C ARG A 77 -16.24 -10.76 -19.53
N ILE A 78 -16.12 -9.44 -19.56
CA ILE A 78 -16.18 -8.59 -18.37
C ILE A 78 -17.57 -7.96 -18.31
N ILE A 79 -18.34 -8.27 -17.26
CA ILE A 79 -19.66 -7.68 -17.02
C ILE A 79 -19.46 -6.42 -16.18
N PRO A 80 -19.88 -5.22 -16.62
CA PRO A 80 -19.72 -3.99 -15.85
C PRO A 80 -20.35 -4.09 -14.46
N ARG A 81 -19.59 -3.74 -13.43
CA ARG A 81 -20.03 -3.70 -12.03
C ARG A 81 -19.99 -2.27 -11.48
N PRO A 82 -20.76 -1.95 -10.42
CA PRO A 82 -20.64 -0.66 -9.74
C PRO A 82 -19.23 -0.34 -9.24
N THR A 83 -18.43 -1.38 -8.90
CA THR A 83 -17.00 -1.22 -8.57
C THR A 83 -16.20 -0.68 -9.76
N ASP A 84 -16.52 -1.10 -10.98
CA ASP A 84 -15.87 -0.64 -12.21
C ASP A 84 -16.20 0.84 -12.47
N LEU A 85 -17.43 1.27 -12.17
CA LEU A 85 -17.84 2.68 -12.30
C LEU A 85 -17.11 3.58 -11.31
N ALA A 86 -16.95 3.16 -10.06
CA ALA A 86 -16.24 3.97 -9.06
C ALA A 86 -14.73 4.07 -9.37
N VAL A 87 -14.07 2.93 -9.64
CA VAL A 87 -12.63 2.89 -9.94
C VAL A 87 -12.33 3.55 -11.28
N GLY A 88 -13.10 3.22 -12.32
CA GLY A 88 -12.96 3.80 -13.66
C GLY A 88 -13.33 5.28 -13.69
N GLY A 89 -14.36 5.68 -12.95
CA GLY A 89 -14.75 7.08 -12.80
C GLY A 89 -13.66 7.93 -12.17
N LEU A 90 -13.01 7.44 -11.09
CA LEU A 90 -11.86 8.12 -10.49
C LEU A 90 -10.71 8.28 -11.50
N GLY A 91 -10.37 7.21 -12.22
CA GLY A 91 -9.32 7.26 -13.25
C GLY A 91 -9.64 8.21 -14.40
N LEU A 92 -10.91 8.25 -14.83
CA LEU A 92 -11.38 9.16 -15.88
C LEU A 92 -11.33 10.62 -15.41
N VAL A 93 -11.81 10.93 -14.21
CA VAL A 93 -11.77 12.30 -13.66
C VAL A 93 -10.33 12.78 -13.57
N ALA A 94 -9.41 11.96 -13.03
CA ALA A 94 -8.01 12.33 -12.97
C ALA A 94 -7.37 12.49 -14.36
N PHE A 95 -7.73 11.66 -15.34
CA PHE A 95 -7.26 11.83 -16.72
C PHE A 95 -7.77 13.14 -17.33
N VAL A 96 -9.03 13.49 -17.08
CA VAL A 96 -9.63 14.76 -17.51
C VAL A 96 -8.91 15.96 -16.86
N TYR A 97 -8.57 15.87 -15.57
CA TYR A 97 -7.76 16.89 -14.88
C TYR A 97 -6.35 17.00 -15.45
N LEU A 98 -5.70 15.88 -15.77
CA LEU A 98 -4.37 15.89 -16.39
C LEU A 98 -4.36 16.64 -17.73
N LEU A 99 -5.45 16.56 -18.50
CA LEU A 99 -5.56 17.26 -19.81
C LEU A 99 -6.03 18.71 -19.69
N GLY A 100 -6.94 19.00 -18.74
CA GLY A 100 -7.69 20.25 -18.70
C GLY A 100 -7.35 21.20 -17.56
N ALA A 101 -6.73 20.74 -16.46
CA ALA A 101 -6.60 21.55 -15.24
C ALA A 101 -5.76 22.82 -15.44
N GLN A 102 -4.69 22.78 -16.24
CA GLN A 102 -3.94 24.00 -16.60
C GLN A 102 -4.83 25.03 -17.30
N SER A 103 -5.69 24.57 -18.20
CA SER A 103 -6.56 25.46 -19.00
C SER A 103 -7.78 25.96 -18.22
N TRP A 104 -8.31 25.16 -17.29
CA TRP A 104 -9.56 25.49 -16.58
C TRP A 104 -9.34 26.21 -15.27
N PHE A 105 -8.27 25.90 -14.55
CA PHE A 105 -8.04 26.41 -13.20
C PHE A 105 -6.80 27.29 -13.11
N ALA A 106 -6.10 27.54 -14.23
CA ALA A 106 -4.80 28.20 -14.27
C ALA A 106 -3.86 27.63 -13.19
N ALA A 107 -3.93 26.31 -12.99
CA ALA A 107 -3.07 25.58 -12.09
C ALA A 107 -1.64 25.67 -12.65
N ASP A 108 -0.89 26.67 -12.20
CA ASP A 108 0.49 26.99 -12.61
C ASP A 108 1.47 25.94 -12.05
N LEU A 109 1.17 24.67 -12.35
CA LEU A 109 1.87 23.50 -11.86
C LEU A 109 2.77 22.96 -12.97
N PRO A 110 4.05 22.63 -12.67
CA PRO A 110 4.93 22.00 -13.64
C PRO A 110 4.31 20.73 -14.23
N VAL A 111 4.44 20.52 -15.55
CA VAL A 111 3.89 19.33 -16.24
C VAL A 111 4.40 18.03 -15.58
N GLY A 112 5.66 18.02 -15.14
CA GLY A 112 6.23 16.88 -14.41
C GLY A 112 5.49 16.57 -13.10
N ALA A 113 5.08 17.59 -12.35
CA ALA A 113 4.29 17.43 -11.14
C ALA A 113 2.93 16.83 -11.45
N GLN A 114 2.26 17.30 -12.50
CA GLN A 114 0.93 16.81 -12.89
C GLN A 114 0.95 15.34 -13.32
N VAL A 115 1.93 14.95 -14.15
CA VAL A 115 2.08 13.55 -14.58
C VAL A 115 2.43 12.65 -13.40
N LEU A 116 3.30 13.12 -12.50
CA LEU A 116 3.66 12.37 -11.29
C LEU A 116 2.47 12.25 -10.33
N GLY A 117 1.71 13.32 -10.13
CA GLY A 117 0.50 13.35 -9.33
C GLY A 117 -0.58 12.45 -9.90
N TRP A 118 -0.82 12.47 -11.21
CA TRP A 118 -1.71 11.53 -11.87
C TRP A 118 -1.30 10.07 -11.62
N ARG A 119 -0.01 9.78 -11.78
CA ARG A 119 0.54 8.45 -11.51
C ARG A 119 0.28 8.02 -10.07
N ASP A 120 0.62 8.88 -9.11
CA ASP A 120 0.52 8.56 -7.68
C ASP A 120 -0.93 8.52 -7.17
N ALA A 121 -1.82 9.30 -7.78
CA ALA A 121 -3.22 9.38 -7.39
C ALA A 121 -4.09 8.28 -8.01
N VAL A 122 -3.85 7.85 -9.26
CA VAL A 122 -4.83 6.99 -9.97
C VAL A 122 -4.24 5.90 -10.85
N PHE A 123 -2.93 5.72 -10.95
CA PHE A 123 -2.37 4.67 -11.84
C PHE A 123 -2.84 3.26 -11.46
N PHE A 124 -3.15 3.02 -10.18
CA PHE A 124 -3.71 1.75 -9.71
C PHE A 124 -5.07 1.40 -10.36
N THR A 125 -5.81 2.39 -10.90
CA THR A 125 -7.09 2.14 -11.57
C THR A 125 -6.89 1.27 -12.82
N LEU A 126 -5.79 1.44 -13.54
CA LEU A 126 -5.39 0.56 -14.65
C LEU A 126 -5.09 -0.85 -14.14
N VAL A 127 -4.38 -0.95 -13.03
CA VAL A 127 -4.04 -2.25 -12.41
C VAL A 127 -5.29 -3.01 -11.95
N TYR A 128 -6.33 -2.31 -11.48
CA TYR A 128 -7.63 -2.91 -11.21
C TYR A 128 -8.23 -3.58 -12.45
N PHE A 129 -8.20 -2.91 -13.61
CA PHE A 129 -8.72 -3.48 -14.85
C PHE A 129 -7.84 -4.62 -15.39
N VAL A 130 -6.52 -4.60 -15.17
CA VAL A 130 -5.66 -5.77 -15.39
C VAL A 130 -6.12 -6.96 -14.52
N GLY A 131 -6.43 -6.69 -13.25
CA GLY A 131 -7.04 -7.65 -12.34
C GLY A 131 -8.36 -8.22 -12.88
N ARG A 132 -9.26 -7.36 -13.37
CA ARG A 132 -10.54 -7.78 -13.97
C ARG A 132 -10.35 -8.75 -15.13
N ALA A 133 -9.24 -8.64 -15.87
CA ALA A 133 -8.93 -9.57 -16.96
C ALA A 133 -8.21 -10.86 -16.55
N THR A 134 -7.94 -11.06 -15.24
CA THR A 134 -7.19 -12.22 -14.70
C THR A 134 -7.87 -12.88 -13.49
N PRO A 135 -9.15 -13.34 -13.60
CA PRO A 135 -9.90 -13.95 -12.49
C PRO A 135 -9.24 -15.21 -11.90
N GLU A 136 -8.38 -15.90 -12.65
CA GLU A 136 -7.61 -17.04 -12.17
C GLU A 136 -6.70 -16.71 -10.99
N VAL A 137 -6.31 -15.45 -10.81
CA VAL A 137 -5.44 -14.99 -9.71
C VAL A 137 -6.02 -15.39 -8.35
N VAL A 138 -7.33 -15.16 -8.14
CA VAL A 138 -7.99 -15.43 -6.85
C VAL A 138 -8.38 -16.89 -6.64
N ARG A 139 -8.03 -17.77 -7.59
CA ARG A 139 -8.22 -19.22 -7.49
C ARG A 139 -6.94 -19.95 -7.07
N ASP A 140 -5.82 -19.24 -7.05
CA ASP A 140 -4.50 -19.81 -6.76
C ASP A 140 -3.91 -19.23 -5.47
N ALA A 141 -3.50 -20.10 -4.54
CA ALA A 141 -2.92 -19.68 -3.26
C ALA A 141 -1.51 -19.09 -3.38
N ARG A 142 -0.83 -19.29 -4.51
CA ARG A 142 0.58 -18.87 -4.68
C ARG A 142 0.81 -17.38 -4.47
N TYR A 143 -0.15 -16.52 -4.80
CA TYR A 143 0.04 -15.07 -4.63
C TYR A 143 -0.03 -14.65 -3.16
N ILE A 144 -0.92 -15.28 -2.37
CA ILE A 144 -0.90 -15.14 -0.90
C ILE A 144 0.45 -15.61 -0.35
N HIS A 145 0.93 -16.78 -0.78
CA HIS A 145 2.22 -17.30 -0.32
C HIS A 145 3.39 -16.41 -0.74
N ALA A 146 3.36 -15.84 -1.95
CA ALA A 146 4.38 -14.91 -2.43
C ALA A 146 4.38 -13.61 -1.61
N LEU A 147 3.21 -13.05 -1.29
CA LEU A 147 3.10 -11.88 -0.40
C LEU A 147 3.71 -12.17 0.98
N VAL A 148 3.41 -13.34 1.55
CA VAL A 148 3.99 -13.75 2.84
C VAL A 148 5.49 -13.95 2.73
N ALA A 149 5.97 -14.63 1.69
CA ALA A 149 7.40 -14.88 1.49
C ALA A 149 8.18 -13.57 1.34
N VAL A 150 7.65 -12.60 0.57
CA VAL A 150 8.30 -11.30 0.39
C VAL A 150 8.23 -10.45 1.66
N GLY A 151 7.15 -10.57 2.44
CA GLY A 151 7.05 -9.97 3.77
C GLY A 151 8.09 -10.52 4.74
N VAL A 152 8.25 -11.84 4.79
CA VAL A 152 9.28 -12.49 5.62
C VAL A 152 10.68 -12.06 5.19
N LEU A 153 10.95 -12.01 3.88
CA LEU A 153 12.24 -11.60 3.35
C LEU A 153 12.57 -10.14 3.71
N THR A 154 11.64 -9.22 3.47
CA THR A 154 11.86 -7.79 3.78
C THR A 154 11.91 -7.53 5.29
N SER A 155 11.16 -8.28 6.11
CA SER A 155 11.32 -8.29 7.57
C SER A 155 12.66 -8.82 8.03
N ALA A 156 13.17 -9.90 7.43
CA ALA A 156 14.50 -10.42 7.76
C ALA A 156 15.59 -9.38 7.45
N ILE A 157 15.49 -8.71 6.30
CA ILE A 157 16.39 -7.61 5.93
C ILE A 157 16.29 -6.46 6.94
N ALA A 158 15.08 -6.10 7.40
CA ALA A 158 14.89 -5.04 8.41
C ALA A 158 15.53 -5.40 9.77
N ILE A 159 15.45 -6.66 10.19
CA ILE A 159 16.11 -7.14 11.40
C ILE A 159 17.63 -7.06 11.23
N LEU A 160 18.16 -7.50 10.10
CA LEU A 160 19.60 -7.40 9.80
C LEU A 160 20.05 -5.94 9.70
N GLU A 161 19.25 -5.07 9.10
CA GLU A 161 19.49 -3.63 9.04
C GLU A 161 19.61 -3.06 10.45
N ARG A 162 18.66 -3.35 11.33
CA ARG A 162 18.67 -2.90 12.72
C ARG A 162 19.91 -3.36 13.49
N LEU A 163 20.45 -4.53 13.17
CA LEU A 163 21.58 -5.11 13.89
C LEU A 163 22.95 -4.70 13.30
N LEU A 164 23.04 -4.50 11.99
CA LEU A 164 24.31 -4.43 11.27
C LEU A 164 24.51 -3.15 10.46
N VAL A 165 23.44 -2.46 10.06
CA VAL A 165 23.53 -1.33 9.11
C VAL A 165 23.61 -0.01 9.87
N THR A 166 24.74 0.66 9.71
CA THR A 166 24.96 2.01 10.24
C THR A 166 24.41 3.08 9.28
N PRO A 167 24.08 4.30 9.75
CA PRO A 167 23.69 5.39 8.86
C PRO A 167 24.72 5.70 7.77
N ALA A 168 26.01 5.60 8.09
CA ALA A 168 27.10 5.79 7.12
C ALA A 168 27.05 4.79 5.95
N MET A 169 26.63 3.55 6.19
CA MET A 169 26.45 2.55 5.12
C MET A 169 25.31 2.92 4.17
N LEU A 170 24.21 3.51 4.69
CA LEU A 170 23.10 3.99 3.85
C LEU A 170 23.52 5.21 3.02
N VAL A 171 24.31 6.11 3.60
CA VAL A 171 24.90 7.24 2.86
C VAL A 171 25.83 6.71 1.76
N TRP A 172 26.69 5.74 2.07
CA TRP A 172 27.59 5.11 1.11
C TRP A 172 26.86 4.37 -0.02
N LEU A 173 25.72 3.73 0.29
CA LEU A 173 24.82 3.14 -0.71
C LEU A 173 24.19 4.19 -1.66
N GLY A 174 24.31 5.48 -1.33
CA GLY A 174 23.81 6.58 -2.14
C GLY A 174 22.38 7.00 -1.82
N VAL A 175 21.83 6.59 -0.66
CA VAL A 175 20.45 6.91 -0.26
C VAL A 175 20.22 8.41 -0.14
N SER A 176 21.17 9.14 0.47
CA SER A 176 21.08 10.59 0.64
C SER A 176 21.03 11.31 -0.72
N HIS A 177 21.99 11.02 -1.60
CA HIS A 177 22.07 11.58 -2.95
C HIS A 177 20.81 11.25 -3.78
N TYR A 178 20.31 10.02 -3.69
CA TYR A 178 19.07 9.62 -4.36
C TYR A 178 17.84 10.42 -3.88
N VAL A 179 17.70 10.62 -2.57
CA VAL A 179 16.53 11.32 -2.02
C VAL A 179 16.61 12.82 -2.31
N GLN A 180 17.77 13.42 -2.14
CA GLN A 180 17.95 14.87 -2.30
C GLN A 180 17.94 15.27 -3.77
N GLU A 181 18.74 14.62 -4.62
CA GLU A 181 18.96 15.09 -5.99
C GLU A 181 18.07 14.39 -7.01
N TYR A 182 17.87 13.07 -6.90
CA TYR A 182 17.04 12.35 -7.88
C TYR A 182 15.55 12.51 -7.61
N LEU A 183 15.12 12.41 -6.35
CA LEU A 183 13.73 12.64 -5.96
C LEU A 183 13.41 14.12 -5.72
N GLY A 184 14.39 14.99 -5.44
CA GLY A 184 14.13 16.40 -5.15
C GLY A 184 13.52 16.61 -3.76
N LEU A 185 13.82 15.75 -2.78
CA LEU A 185 13.19 15.74 -1.45
C LEU A 185 14.14 16.18 -0.34
N THR A 186 14.90 17.25 -0.57
CA THR A 186 15.84 17.83 0.42
C THR A 186 15.13 18.24 1.72
N ILE A 187 13.88 18.69 1.65
CA ILE A 187 13.07 19.06 2.83
C ILE A 187 12.84 17.89 3.80
N THR A 188 12.99 16.65 3.33
CA THR A 188 12.79 15.44 4.15
C THR A 188 14.08 14.89 4.74
N THR A 189 15.19 15.64 4.65
CA THR A 189 16.52 15.18 5.09
C THR A 189 17.25 16.18 5.98
N ILE A 190 16.54 17.18 6.54
CA ILE A 190 17.15 18.32 7.23
C ILE A 190 17.27 18.11 8.76
N HIS A 191 16.54 17.15 9.33
CA HIS A 191 16.47 16.96 10.78
C HIS A 191 17.47 15.95 11.32
N ASN A 192 18.44 15.52 10.50
CA ASN A 192 19.47 14.57 10.89
C ASN A 192 20.83 14.93 10.27
N PRO A 193 21.95 14.61 10.94
CA PRO A 193 23.29 14.99 10.50
C PRO A 193 23.79 14.20 9.29
N PHE A 194 23.08 13.14 8.86
CA PHE A 194 23.51 12.23 7.79
C PHE A 194 22.89 12.58 6.43
N GLY A 195 21.94 13.51 6.38
CA GLY A 195 21.20 13.84 5.16
C GLY A 195 20.39 12.67 4.61
N LEU A 196 20.00 11.69 5.45
CA LEU A 196 19.09 10.60 5.08
C LEU A 196 17.63 11.04 5.31
N PRO A 197 16.63 10.28 4.84
CA PRO A 197 15.23 10.59 5.12
C PRO A 197 14.93 10.64 6.62
N ASP A 198 14.25 11.70 7.06
CA ASP A 198 13.84 11.90 8.46
C ASP A 198 12.94 10.76 8.96
N SER A 199 12.28 10.04 8.04
CA SER A 199 11.49 8.84 8.36
C SER A 199 12.32 7.71 8.98
N TYR A 200 13.65 7.73 8.90
CA TYR A 200 14.52 6.79 9.60
C TYR A 200 14.59 7.02 11.11
N TRP A 201 14.02 8.11 11.62
CA TRP A 201 14.10 8.43 13.04
C TRP A 201 12.73 8.76 13.62
N THR A 202 12.62 8.57 14.93
CA THR A 202 11.50 9.04 15.73
C THR A 202 12.02 9.41 17.11
N GLY A 203 11.57 10.53 17.67
CA GLY A 203 11.79 10.85 19.07
C GLY A 203 10.97 9.93 19.97
N ILE A 204 11.59 9.41 21.02
CA ILE A 204 10.93 8.71 22.14
C ILE A 204 11.50 9.31 23.43
N GLY A 205 10.75 10.22 24.06
CA GLY A 205 11.28 11.11 25.08
C GLY A 205 12.46 11.94 24.52
N ASP A 206 13.56 12.01 25.26
CA ASP A 206 14.78 12.73 24.85
C ASP A 206 15.67 11.93 23.89
N GLN A 207 15.28 10.70 23.52
CA GLN A 207 16.11 9.83 22.67
C GLN A 207 15.59 9.77 21.23
N LEU A 208 16.52 9.91 20.28
CA LEU A 208 16.25 9.67 18.87
C LEU A 208 16.45 8.19 18.55
N VAL A 209 15.36 7.50 18.24
CA VAL A 209 15.36 6.07 17.93
C VAL A 209 15.31 5.86 16.43
N GLN A 210 16.30 5.13 15.91
CA GLN A 210 16.32 4.73 14.50
C GLN A 210 15.22 3.69 14.21
N ARG A 211 14.52 3.85 13.10
CA ARG A 211 13.45 3.01 12.55
C ARG A 211 14.01 2.21 11.38
N ALA A 212 13.52 1.00 11.16
CA ALA A 212 13.95 0.18 10.02
C ALA A 212 13.21 0.59 8.74
N GLY A 213 13.95 0.79 7.65
CA GLY A 213 13.40 1.09 6.32
C GLY A 213 13.41 -0.10 5.36
N SER A 214 14.13 -1.16 5.68
CA SER A 214 14.40 -2.32 4.83
C SER A 214 14.81 -1.89 3.42
N THR A 215 14.40 -2.67 2.41
CA THR A 215 14.61 -2.37 0.99
C THR A 215 13.80 -1.18 0.48
N TYR A 216 12.91 -0.61 1.31
CA TYR A 216 12.03 0.51 0.96
C TYR A 216 12.65 1.88 1.22
N LEU A 217 13.83 1.91 1.86
CA LEU A 217 14.58 3.13 2.18
C LEU A 217 13.80 4.20 2.97
N SER A 218 12.72 3.78 3.64
CA SER A 218 11.85 4.62 4.45
C SER A 218 11.02 3.71 5.34
N SER A 219 10.94 4.02 6.63
CA SER A 219 10.18 3.21 7.59
C SER A 219 8.68 3.20 7.27
N GLN A 220 8.13 4.34 6.84
CA GLN A 220 6.75 4.45 6.36
C GLN A 220 6.55 3.67 5.06
N GLY A 221 7.50 3.78 4.14
CA GLY A 221 7.47 3.03 2.89
C GLY A 221 7.52 1.51 3.10
N PHE A 222 8.23 1.05 4.13
CA PHE A 222 8.29 -0.35 4.52
C PHE A 222 7.02 -0.82 5.24
N ALA A 223 6.41 0.03 6.06
CA ALA A 223 5.22 -0.30 6.82
C ALA A 223 3.97 -0.50 5.94
N ILE A 224 3.77 0.37 4.95
CA ILE A 224 2.52 0.41 4.16
C ILE A 224 2.20 -0.93 3.45
N PRO A 225 3.15 -1.65 2.85
CA PRO A 225 2.93 -3.01 2.34
C PRO A 225 2.35 -4.01 3.34
N PHE A 226 2.55 -3.83 4.66
CA PHE A 226 1.97 -4.73 5.66
C PHE A 226 0.43 -4.70 5.68
N LEU A 227 -0.21 -3.66 5.13
CA LEU A 227 -1.67 -3.59 4.97
C LEU A 227 -2.24 -4.70 4.06
N VAL A 228 -1.41 -5.33 3.22
CA VAL A 228 -1.78 -6.52 2.44
C VAL A 228 -1.01 -7.77 2.87
N ILE A 229 0.26 -7.63 3.27
CA ILE A 229 1.12 -8.76 3.68
C ILE A 229 0.66 -9.36 5.00
N LEU A 230 0.31 -8.55 6.01
CA LEU A 230 -0.06 -9.06 7.33
C LEU A 230 -1.42 -9.79 7.32
N PRO A 231 -2.46 -9.28 6.63
CA PRO A 231 -3.65 -10.07 6.36
C PRO A 231 -3.37 -11.40 5.63
N ALA A 232 -2.49 -11.38 4.63
CA ALA A 232 -2.08 -12.60 3.91
C ALA A 232 -1.41 -13.60 4.86
N ALA A 233 -0.47 -13.16 5.70
CA ALA A 233 0.19 -14.00 6.71
C ALA A 233 -0.81 -14.57 7.71
N THR A 234 -1.74 -13.76 8.19
CA THR A 234 -2.80 -14.19 9.11
C THR A 234 -3.69 -15.25 8.48
N LEU A 235 -4.09 -15.06 7.21
CA LEU A 235 -4.86 -16.06 6.47
C LEU A 235 -4.08 -17.36 6.26
N THR A 236 -2.76 -17.31 6.07
CA THR A 236 -1.94 -18.53 6.01
C THR A 236 -1.92 -19.27 7.35
N VAL A 237 -1.80 -18.57 8.48
CA VAL A 237 -1.87 -19.16 9.83
C VAL A 237 -3.24 -19.79 10.08
N LEU A 238 -4.32 -19.08 9.76
CA LEU A 238 -5.70 -19.53 9.97
C LEU A 238 -6.07 -20.76 9.15
N ARG A 239 -5.38 -21.00 8.02
CA ARG A 239 -5.61 -22.11 7.10
C ARG A 239 -4.57 -23.22 7.19
N ALA A 240 -3.51 -23.05 7.98
CA ALA A 240 -2.43 -24.03 8.06
C ALA A 240 -2.86 -25.29 8.83
N GLU A 241 -2.72 -26.45 8.18
CA GLU A 241 -2.94 -27.77 8.81
C GLU A 241 -1.60 -28.49 9.04
N ARG A 242 -0.77 -28.63 8.00
CA ARG A 242 0.48 -29.42 8.02
C ARG A 242 1.75 -28.63 8.39
N TRP A 243 1.78 -27.32 8.14
CA TRP A 243 2.96 -26.46 8.34
C TRP A 243 2.69 -25.31 9.32
N ARG A 244 1.99 -25.62 10.43
CA ARG A 244 1.50 -24.61 11.39
C ARG A 244 2.63 -23.80 12.01
N LEU A 245 3.71 -24.44 12.43
CA LEU A 245 4.87 -23.74 12.97
C LEU A 245 5.52 -22.79 11.95
N GLY A 246 5.65 -23.23 10.69
CA GLY A 246 6.14 -22.39 9.59
C GLY A 246 5.26 -21.16 9.34
N ALA A 247 3.94 -21.33 9.37
CA ALA A 247 3.02 -20.20 9.21
C ALA A 247 3.09 -19.21 10.39
N TRP A 248 3.18 -19.71 11.63
CA TRP A 248 3.31 -18.87 12.82
C TRP A 248 4.64 -18.13 12.87
N THR A 249 5.75 -18.79 12.50
CA THR A 249 7.07 -18.16 12.43
C THR A 249 7.12 -17.09 11.35
N ALA A 250 6.55 -17.35 10.16
CA ALA A 250 6.40 -16.35 9.12
C ALA A 250 5.58 -15.14 9.61
N ALA A 251 4.43 -15.36 10.26
CA ALA A 251 3.62 -14.28 10.81
C ALA A 251 4.35 -13.49 11.91
N ALA A 252 5.13 -14.17 12.76
CA ALA A 252 5.95 -13.52 13.78
C ALA A 252 7.05 -12.64 13.17
N MET A 253 7.73 -13.12 12.12
CA MET A 253 8.71 -12.31 11.39
C MET A 253 8.08 -11.09 10.72
N VAL A 254 6.90 -11.25 10.12
CA VAL A 254 6.14 -10.15 9.52
C VAL A 254 5.76 -9.11 10.59
N TRP A 255 5.24 -9.54 11.75
CA TRP A 255 4.97 -8.64 12.87
C TRP A 255 6.22 -7.92 13.39
N LEU A 256 7.33 -8.65 13.54
CA LEU A 256 8.59 -8.07 14.00
C LEU A 256 9.10 -7.00 13.03
N GLY A 257 9.05 -7.27 11.72
CA GLY A 257 9.41 -6.28 10.71
C GLY A 257 8.53 -5.03 10.77
N LEU A 258 7.21 -5.21 10.92
CA LEU A 258 6.28 -4.08 11.08
C LEU A 258 6.59 -3.27 12.36
N LEU A 259 6.86 -3.92 13.49
CA LEU A 259 7.18 -3.26 14.76
C LEU A 259 8.46 -2.41 14.64
N LEU A 260 9.47 -2.90 13.91
CA LEU A 260 10.72 -2.16 13.67
C LEU A 260 10.52 -0.87 12.85
N THR A 261 9.39 -0.70 12.16
CA THR A 261 9.08 0.54 11.44
C THR A 261 8.63 1.68 12.36
N ILE A 262 8.12 1.36 13.55
CA ILE A 262 7.52 2.32 14.51
C ILE A 262 6.49 3.25 13.81
N THR A 263 5.60 2.68 12.99
CA THR A 263 4.56 3.43 12.27
C THR A 263 3.19 3.25 12.94
N ARG A 264 2.84 4.18 13.83
CA ARG A 264 1.67 4.07 14.72
C ARG A 264 0.37 3.72 13.98
N MET A 265 0.01 4.48 12.95
CA MET A 265 -1.25 4.26 12.22
C MET A 265 -1.26 2.97 11.40
N THR A 266 -0.11 2.53 10.89
CA THR A 266 -0.02 1.24 10.18
C THR A 266 -0.12 0.07 11.16
N LEU A 267 0.50 0.17 12.34
CA LEU A 267 0.35 -0.80 13.43
C LEU A 267 -1.11 -0.95 13.85
N VAL A 268 -1.81 0.17 14.06
CA VAL A 268 -3.24 0.18 14.41
C VAL A 268 -4.08 -0.44 13.30
N ALA A 269 -3.90 -0.01 12.05
CA ALA A 269 -4.63 -0.56 10.90
C ALA A 269 -4.41 -2.08 10.78
N CYS A 270 -3.17 -2.53 10.87
CA CYS A 270 -2.77 -3.94 10.85
C CYS A 270 -3.38 -4.75 12.00
N ALA A 271 -3.37 -4.22 13.23
CA ALA A 271 -3.99 -4.86 14.38
C ALA A 271 -5.50 -5.03 14.18
N VAL A 272 -6.19 -3.99 13.71
CA VAL A 272 -7.63 -4.05 13.38
C VAL A 272 -7.89 -5.11 12.31
N GLN A 273 -7.09 -5.16 11.24
CA GLN A 273 -7.22 -6.18 10.20
C GLN A 273 -7.11 -7.60 10.75
N VAL A 274 -6.12 -7.86 11.60
CA VAL A 274 -5.93 -9.17 12.24
C VAL A 274 -7.12 -9.51 13.14
N LEU A 275 -7.59 -8.58 13.98
CA LEU A 275 -8.75 -8.80 14.84
C LEU A 275 -10.01 -9.13 14.03
N VAL A 276 -10.26 -8.42 12.92
CA VAL A 276 -11.38 -8.71 12.01
C VAL A 276 -11.23 -10.12 11.42
N LEU A 277 -10.03 -10.52 10.97
CA LEU A 277 -9.81 -11.87 10.45
C LEU A 277 -10.01 -12.96 11.51
N LEU A 278 -9.50 -12.75 12.73
CA LEU A 278 -9.71 -13.67 13.86
C LEU A 278 -11.19 -13.79 14.21
N ALA A 279 -11.94 -12.69 14.18
CA ALA A 279 -13.38 -12.67 14.38
C ALA A 279 -14.12 -13.47 13.29
N LEU A 280 -13.79 -13.21 12.02
CA LEU A 280 -14.38 -13.89 10.86
C LEU A 280 -14.12 -15.41 10.87
N TRP A 281 -12.97 -15.83 11.37
CA TRP A 281 -12.61 -17.26 11.54
C TRP A 281 -12.99 -17.83 12.92
N ARG A 282 -13.68 -17.05 13.77
CA ARG A 282 -14.12 -17.44 15.13
C ARG A 282 -12.97 -17.94 16.02
N ARG A 283 -11.78 -17.35 15.87
CA ARG A 283 -10.56 -17.67 16.65
C ARG A 283 -10.31 -16.69 17.79
N TRP A 284 -11.36 -16.32 18.53
CA TRP A 284 -11.27 -15.37 19.64
C TRP A 284 -10.29 -15.76 20.74
N GLY A 285 -10.06 -17.05 20.98
CA GLY A 285 -9.03 -17.51 21.92
C GLY A 285 -7.62 -17.03 21.57
N VAL A 286 -7.29 -16.91 20.27
CA VAL A 286 -6.01 -16.35 19.81
C VAL A 286 -5.98 -14.83 20.05
N ALA A 287 -7.09 -14.13 19.79
CA ALA A 287 -7.19 -12.70 20.02
C ALA A 287 -7.03 -12.36 21.50
N VAL A 288 -7.73 -13.09 22.38
CA VAL A 288 -7.64 -12.91 23.84
C VAL A 288 -6.25 -13.27 24.34
N GLY A 289 -5.68 -14.40 23.92
CA GLY A 289 -4.32 -14.80 24.31
C GLY A 289 -3.25 -13.81 23.86
N GLY A 290 -3.33 -13.32 22.61
CA GLY A 290 -2.46 -12.28 22.09
C GLY A 290 -2.62 -10.94 22.80
N GLY A 291 -3.86 -10.54 23.10
CA GLY A 291 -4.17 -9.33 23.88
C GLY A 291 -3.61 -9.39 25.30
N LEU A 292 -3.77 -10.52 26.00
CA LEU A 292 -3.18 -10.73 27.33
C LEU A 292 -1.66 -10.68 27.28
N LEU A 293 -1.04 -11.34 26.29
CA LEU A 293 0.41 -11.30 26.11
C LEU A 293 0.91 -9.87 25.86
N LEU A 294 0.20 -9.09 25.04
CA LEU A 294 0.52 -7.68 24.79
C LEU A 294 0.41 -6.85 26.07
N THR A 295 -0.67 -7.01 26.83
CA THR A 295 -0.86 -6.31 28.11
C THR A 295 0.25 -6.63 29.11
N VAL A 296 0.60 -7.91 29.26
CA VAL A 296 1.72 -8.33 30.13
C VAL A 296 3.04 -7.75 29.63
N SER A 297 3.30 -7.81 28.33
CA SER A 297 4.52 -7.27 27.73
C SER A 297 4.63 -5.76 27.92
N LEU A 298 3.52 -5.02 27.76
CA LEU A 298 3.46 -3.58 28.01
C LEU A 298 3.64 -3.26 29.50
N ALA A 299 2.99 -4.00 30.40
CA ALA A 299 3.16 -3.83 31.84
C ALA A 299 4.63 -4.03 32.26
N VAL A 300 5.28 -5.09 31.76
CA VAL A 300 6.71 -5.33 31.96
C VAL A 300 7.55 -4.19 31.37
N ALA A 301 7.24 -3.74 30.15
CA ALA A 301 7.97 -2.64 29.51
C ALA A 301 7.84 -1.32 30.28
N PHE A 302 6.65 -0.97 30.79
CA PHE A 302 6.44 0.23 31.60
C PHE A 302 7.21 0.20 32.91
N LEU A 303 7.42 -0.99 33.49
CA LEU A 303 8.23 -1.17 34.69
C LEU A 303 9.74 -1.13 34.38
N ALA A 304 10.15 -1.60 33.20
CA ALA A 304 11.55 -1.78 32.83
C ALA A 304 12.17 -0.56 32.12
N VAL A 305 11.38 0.26 31.45
CA VAL A 305 11.86 1.38 30.63
C VAL A 305 11.45 2.71 31.27
N PRO A 306 12.41 3.49 31.82
CA PRO A 306 12.15 4.83 32.35
C PRO A 306 11.48 5.72 31.29
N ASN A 307 10.53 6.57 31.70
CA ASN A 307 9.81 7.51 30.84
C ASN A 307 8.97 6.88 29.69
N LEU A 308 8.81 5.56 29.65
CA LEU A 308 7.92 4.92 28.66
C LEU A 308 6.45 5.27 28.91
N ALA A 309 6.07 5.42 30.19
CA ALA A 309 4.71 5.78 30.59
C ALA A 309 4.32 7.19 30.13
N SER A 310 5.23 8.17 30.26
CA SER A 310 4.99 9.53 29.77
C SER A 310 4.91 9.57 28.24
N PHE A 311 5.81 8.89 27.53
CA PHE A 311 5.73 8.76 26.07
C PHE A 311 4.43 8.10 25.59
N ALA A 312 3.97 7.05 26.29
CA ALA A 312 2.70 6.40 25.97
C ALA A 312 1.51 7.34 26.24
N LEU A 313 1.54 8.10 27.34
CA LEU A 313 0.52 9.12 27.64
C LEU A 313 0.50 10.21 26.58
N GLU A 314 1.64 10.81 26.22
CA GLU A 314 1.75 11.82 25.14
C GLU A 314 1.26 11.30 23.78
N THR A 315 1.47 10.01 23.52
CA THR A 315 0.97 9.35 22.30
C THR A 315 -0.55 9.20 22.34
N VAL A 316 -1.12 8.88 23.50
CA VAL A 316 -2.58 8.70 23.70
C VAL A 316 -3.32 10.04 23.81
N THR A 317 -2.70 11.07 24.38
CA THR A 317 -3.25 12.43 24.48
C THR A 317 -3.13 13.22 23.18
N PHE A 318 -2.51 12.65 22.14
CA PHE A 318 -2.21 13.31 20.86
C PHE A 318 -1.29 14.54 20.98
N GLU A 319 -0.52 14.64 22.06
CA GLU A 319 0.40 15.76 22.31
C GLU A 319 1.79 15.55 21.69
N SER A 320 2.06 14.38 21.12
CA SER A 320 3.32 14.16 20.40
C SER A 320 3.42 15.07 19.16
N ALA A 321 4.61 15.57 18.84
CA ALA A 321 4.85 16.47 17.71
C ALA A 321 4.25 15.98 16.37
N SER A 322 4.29 14.67 16.10
CA SER A 322 3.68 14.07 14.91
C SER A 322 2.15 14.03 14.92
N SER A 323 1.51 14.02 16.10
CA SER A 323 0.04 14.05 16.20
C SER A 323 -0.48 15.48 16.03
N VAL A 324 0.23 16.47 16.56
CA VAL A 324 -0.10 17.90 16.40
C VAL A 324 0.04 18.30 14.93
N SER A 325 1.14 17.91 14.26
CA SER A 325 1.31 18.20 12.84
C SER A 325 0.17 17.64 12.00
N HIS A 326 -0.26 16.39 12.24
CA HIS A 326 -1.41 15.82 11.51
C HIS A 326 -2.74 16.55 11.77
N LEU A 327 -2.94 17.13 12.96
CA LEU A 327 -4.15 17.93 13.22
C LEU A 327 -4.10 19.27 12.47
N GLU A 328 -2.94 19.91 12.41
CA GLU A 328 -2.72 21.12 11.61
C GLU A 328 -2.95 20.81 10.11
N ASP A 329 -2.33 19.73 9.60
CA ASP A 329 -2.51 19.22 8.24
C ASP A 329 -3.98 19.02 7.87
N TRP A 330 -4.78 18.50 8.82
CA TRP A 330 -6.21 18.27 8.60
C TRP A 330 -7.01 19.57 8.59
N SER A 331 -6.66 20.52 9.46
CA SER A 331 -7.31 21.83 9.49
C SER A 331 -7.07 22.60 8.19
N GLU A 332 -5.82 22.64 7.71
CA GLU A 332 -5.43 23.22 6.44
C GLU A 332 -6.11 22.50 5.27
N GLY A 333 -6.16 21.16 5.31
CA GLY A 333 -6.83 20.36 4.29
C GLY A 333 -8.34 20.62 4.20
N VAL A 334 -9.01 20.92 5.32
CA VAL A 334 -10.44 21.29 5.34
C VAL A 334 -10.64 22.71 4.82
N GLU A 335 -9.80 23.66 5.22
CA GLU A 335 -9.84 25.05 4.74
C GLU A 335 -9.66 25.11 3.21
N HIS A 336 -8.64 24.42 2.70
CA HIS A 336 -8.41 24.32 1.25
C HIS A 336 -9.57 23.70 0.49
N LEU A 337 -10.27 22.71 1.06
CA LEU A 337 -11.44 22.13 0.40
C LEU A 337 -12.59 23.15 0.31
N GLY A 338 -12.71 24.04 1.30
CA GLY A 338 -13.67 25.14 1.29
C GLY A 338 -13.34 26.21 0.23
N GLU A 339 -12.07 26.57 0.10
CA GLU A 339 -11.59 27.56 -0.86
C GLU A 339 -11.54 27.03 -2.30
N HIS A 340 -11.17 25.77 -2.46
CA HIS A 340 -10.96 25.11 -3.75
C HIS A 340 -11.76 23.79 -3.84
N PRO A 341 -13.10 23.85 -3.96
CA PRO A 341 -13.95 22.65 -3.97
C PRO A 341 -13.73 21.75 -5.20
N LEU A 342 -13.16 22.29 -6.29
CA LEU A 342 -12.74 21.55 -7.48
C LEU A 342 -11.29 21.05 -7.38
N GLY A 343 -10.58 21.38 -6.30
CA GLY A 343 -9.14 21.13 -6.17
C GLY A 343 -8.30 22.15 -6.95
N VAL A 344 -7.00 22.09 -6.72
CA VAL A 344 -5.98 22.98 -7.31
C VAL A 344 -5.15 22.29 -8.40
N GLY A 345 -5.42 21.01 -8.66
CA GLY A 345 -4.80 20.22 -9.73
C GLY A 345 -3.86 19.13 -9.25
N LEU A 346 -3.65 18.14 -10.13
CA LEU A 346 -2.81 16.97 -9.85
C LEU A 346 -1.36 17.36 -9.59
N GLY A 347 -0.75 16.75 -8.58
CA GLY A 347 0.67 16.96 -8.25
C GLY A 347 0.97 18.18 -7.40
N ALA A 348 -0.05 18.96 -7.01
CA ALA A 348 0.10 20.02 -6.00
C ALA A 348 0.30 19.45 -4.58
N GLY A 349 -0.15 18.22 -4.33
CA GLY A 349 -0.25 17.66 -2.98
C GLY A 349 1.05 17.07 -2.41
N GLY A 350 1.34 17.39 -1.15
CA GLY A 350 2.31 16.73 -0.27
C GLY A 350 3.69 16.48 -0.91
N LEU A 351 4.21 15.27 -0.71
CA LEU A 351 5.52 14.87 -1.24
C LEU A 351 5.60 14.84 -2.78
N THR A 352 4.48 14.95 -3.52
CA THR A 352 4.54 15.04 -4.98
C THR A 352 4.96 16.44 -5.42
N GLY A 353 4.31 17.47 -4.87
CA GLY A 353 4.63 18.87 -5.14
C GLY A 353 6.03 19.25 -4.66
N ALA A 354 6.43 18.76 -3.48
CA ALA A 354 7.75 19.00 -2.91
C ALA A 354 8.91 18.63 -3.85
N ARG A 355 8.77 17.56 -4.65
CA ARG A 355 9.79 17.14 -5.63
C ARG A 355 10.05 18.15 -6.74
N PHE A 356 9.09 19.06 -6.95
CA PHE A 356 9.14 20.11 -7.95
C PHE A 356 9.33 21.50 -7.32
N GLY A 357 9.73 21.55 -6.04
CA GLY A 357 9.97 22.80 -5.32
C GLY A 357 8.70 23.58 -4.97
N LEU A 358 7.53 22.94 -5.05
CA LEU A 358 6.26 23.56 -4.63
C LEU A 358 6.11 23.46 -3.11
N PRO A 359 5.47 24.46 -2.46
CA PRO A 359 5.06 24.32 -1.08
C PRO A 359 4.18 23.06 -0.94
N PRO A 360 4.46 22.18 0.02
CA PRO A 360 3.63 21.00 0.23
C PRO A 360 2.25 21.45 0.73
N VAL A 361 1.25 21.43 -0.16
CA VAL A 361 -0.16 21.67 0.20
C VAL A 361 -0.84 20.32 0.47
N ALA A 362 -1.75 20.25 1.45
CA ALA A 362 -2.36 19.01 1.91
C ALA A 362 -1.31 17.97 2.33
N ALA A 363 -0.94 18.08 3.59
CA ALA A 363 0.00 17.19 4.24
C ALA A 363 -0.57 15.77 4.44
N ASP A 364 0.26 14.92 5.05
CA ASP A 364 0.30 13.44 4.95
C ASP A 364 -1.05 12.74 5.20
N SER A 365 -2.00 12.84 4.30
CA SER A 365 -3.31 12.19 4.37
C SER A 365 -3.82 11.94 2.96
N GLN A 366 -4.24 10.70 2.71
CA GLN A 366 -4.75 10.31 1.40
C GLN A 366 -6.04 11.05 1.06
N TYR A 367 -6.88 11.33 2.05
CA TYR A 367 -8.13 12.05 1.86
C TYR A 367 -7.88 13.48 1.42
N PHE A 368 -6.97 14.18 2.10
CA PHE A 368 -6.63 15.56 1.74
C PHE A 368 -5.84 15.65 0.44
N LYS A 369 -5.01 14.64 0.10
CA LYS A 369 -4.41 14.54 -1.24
C LYS A 369 -5.49 14.53 -2.33
N TYR A 370 -6.52 13.67 -2.23
CA TYR A 370 -7.59 13.65 -3.23
C TYR A 370 -8.45 14.91 -3.22
N ALA A 371 -8.72 15.48 -2.04
CA ALA A 371 -9.45 16.73 -1.89
C ALA A 371 -8.74 17.89 -2.59
N VAL A 372 -7.44 18.07 -2.35
CA VAL A 372 -6.65 19.16 -2.92
C VAL A 372 -6.37 18.91 -4.40
N GLU A 373 -6.05 17.69 -4.82
CA GLU A 373 -5.68 17.46 -6.22
C GLU A 373 -6.89 17.34 -7.17
N LEU A 374 -8.03 16.81 -6.70
CA LEU A 374 -9.19 16.47 -7.54
C LEU A 374 -10.55 16.95 -6.96
N GLY A 375 -10.53 17.73 -5.90
CA GLY A 375 -11.73 18.31 -5.29
C GLY A 375 -12.63 17.31 -4.57
N VAL A 376 -13.84 17.79 -4.22
CA VAL A 376 -14.89 16.97 -3.58
C VAL A 376 -15.26 15.76 -4.44
N LEU A 377 -15.27 15.92 -5.77
CA LEU A 377 -15.59 14.85 -6.71
C LEU A 377 -14.55 13.73 -6.67
N GLY A 378 -13.26 14.07 -6.73
CA GLY A 378 -12.17 13.10 -6.64
C GLY A 378 -12.16 12.35 -5.32
N LEU A 379 -12.29 13.07 -4.20
CA LEU A 379 -12.42 12.48 -2.87
C LEU A 379 -13.62 11.53 -2.78
N GLY A 380 -14.78 11.97 -3.27
CA GLY A 380 -16.01 11.17 -3.29
C GLY A 380 -15.86 9.88 -4.11
N LEU A 381 -15.24 9.95 -5.28
CA LEU A 381 -14.99 8.78 -6.13
C LEU A 381 -13.97 7.81 -5.51
N TYR A 382 -12.93 8.33 -4.87
CA TYR A 382 -11.97 7.51 -4.13
C TYR A 382 -12.64 6.77 -2.95
N LEU A 383 -13.44 7.47 -2.14
CA LEU A 383 -14.21 6.87 -1.05
C LEU A 383 -15.20 5.82 -1.59
N ALA A 384 -15.91 6.15 -2.68
CA ALA A 384 -16.82 5.23 -3.34
C ALA A 384 -16.10 3.97 -3.86
N ALA A 385 -14.89 4.11 -4.42
CA ALA A 385 -14.10 2.98 -4.89
C ALA A 385 -13.72 2.04 -3.75
N LEU A 386 -13.20 2.57 -2.63
CA LEU A 386 -12.87 1.76 -1.46
C LEU A 386 -14.11 1.10 -0.84
N ALA A 387 -15.20 1.85 -0.66
CA ALA A 387 -16.45 1.33 -0.10
C ALA A 387 -17.07 0.25 -1.01
N ALA A 388 -17.05 0.45 -2.32
CA ALA A 388 -17.55 -0.52 -3.29
C ALA A 388 -16.73 -1.81 -3.29
N LEU A 389 -15.40 -1.72 -3.25
CA LEU A 389 -14.51 -2.88 -3.16
C LEU A 389 -14.70 -3.63 -1.84
N PHE A 390 -14.77 -2.91 -0.71
CA PHE A 390 -15.07 -3.50 0.60
C PHE A 390 -16.42 -4.22 0.60
N GLY A 391 -17.48 -3.54 0.16
CA GLY A 391 -18.84 -4.08 0.13
C GLY A 391 -18.96 -5.27 -0.82
N PHE A 392 -18.26 -5.25 -1.95
CA PHE A 392 -18.18 -6.39 -2.86
C PHE A 392 -17.47 -7.58 -2.21
N ALA A 393 -16.28 -7.35 -1.64
CA ALA A 393 -15.48 -8.39 -1.02
C ALA A 393 -16.20 -9.03 0.18
N ALA A 394 -16.88 -8.23 1.01
CA ALA A 394 -17.67 -8.72 2.14
C ALA A 394 -18.86 -9.60 1.69
N ARG A 395 -19.48 -9.30 0.54
CA ARG A 395 -20.51 -10.15 -0.07
C ARG A 395 -19.91 -11.42 -0.67
N ALA A 396 -18.80 -11.31 -1.38
CA ALA A 396 -18.08 -12.44 -1.96
C ALA A 396 -17.59 -13.43 -0.89
N TYR A 397 -17.12 -12.93 0.26
CA TYR A 397 -16.74 -13.76 1.41
C TYR A 397 -17.90 -14.64 1.89
N ARG A 398 -19.09 -14.05 2.03
CA ARG A 398 -20.30 -14.75 2.50
C ARG A 398 -20.85 -15.73 1.47
N ALA A 399 -20.80 -15.38 0.18
CA ALA A 399 -21.40 -16.17 -0.89
C ALA A 399 -20.48 -17.25 -1.49
N SER A 400 -19.17 -17.24 -1.18
CA SER A 400 -18.20 -18.12 -1.83
C SER A 400 -18.09 -19.52 -1.22
N PRO A 401 -18.44 -20.59 -1.97
CA PRO A 401 -18.22 -21.96 -1.50
C PRO A 401 -16.72 -22.32 -1.54
N THR A 402 -15.96 -21.73 -2.46
CA THR A 402 -14.53 -22.02 -2.64
C THR A 402 -13.69 -21.38 -1.52
N PRO A 403 -12.94 -22.15 -0.70
CA PRO A 403 -12.20 -21.62 0.44
C PRO A 403 -11.11 -20.60 0.06
N ILE A 404 -10.40 -20.82 -1.05
CA ILE A 404 -9.35 -19.88 -1.50
C ILE A 404 -9.93 -18.54 -1.94
N VAL A 405 -11.03 -18.54 -2.70
CA VAL A 405 -11.73 -17.31 -3.12
C VAL A 405 -12.29 -16.59 -1.89
N ARG A 406 -12.79 -17.33 -0.89
CA ARG A 406 -13.22 -16.74 0.38
C ARG A 406 -12.06 -16.09 1.14
N ALA A 407 -10.86 -16.67 1.12
CA ALA A 407 -9.67 -16.06 1.69
C ALA A 407 -9.26 -14.77 0.97
N TYR A 408 -9.29 -14.74 -0.38
CA TYR A 408 -9.06 -13.51 -1.14
C TYR A 408 -10.14 -12.45 -0.90
N ALA A 409 -11.39 -12.84 -0.75
CA ALA A 409 -12.47 -11.93 -0.38
C ALA A 409 -12.25 -11.30 1.01
N ALA A 410 -11.83 -12.10 1.99
CA ALA A 410 -11.44 -11.57 3.29
C ALA A 410 -10.22 -10.62 3.18
N LEU A 411 -9.19 -11.02 2.43
CA LEU A 411 -7.99 -10.22 2.17
C LEU A 411 -8.34 -8.85 1.59
N VAL A 412 -9.13 -8.79 0.51
CA VAL A 412 -9.54 -7.53 -0.13
C VAL A 412 -10.36 -6.67 0.84
N ALA A 413 -11.30 -7.25 1.58
CA ALA A 413 -12.12 -6.50 2.52
C ALA A 413 -11.27 -5.86 3.63
N VAL A 414 -10.39 -6.64 4.29
CA VAL A 414 -9.59 -6.10 5.39
C VAL A 414 -8.47 -5.19 4.88
N THR A 415 -7.90 -5.41 3.69
CA THR A 415 -6.93 -4.48 3.08
C THR A 415 -7.60 -3.15 2.71
N ALA A 416 -8.83 -3.15 2.17
CA ALA A 416 -9.58 -1.91 1.93
C ALA A 416 -9.83 -1.14 3.23
N LEU A 417 -10.21 -1.84 4.31
CA LEU A 417 -10.36 -1.25 5.64
C LEU A 417 -9.04 -0.66 6.15
N GLY A 418 -7.94 -1.40 6.00
CA GLY A 418 -6.61 -0.94 6.42
C GLY A 418 -6.12 0.27 5.64
N ILE A 419 -6.35 0.32 4.33
CA ILE A 419 -6.08 1.51 3.48
C ILE A 419 -6.89 2.70 3.99
N GLY A 420 -8.17 2.51 4.33
CA GLY A 420 -9.02 3.55 4.89
C GLY A 420 -8.49 4.10 6.23
N ILE A 421 -8.14 3.23 7.17
CA ILE A 421 -7.61 3.65 8.48
C ILE A 421 -6.26 4.35 8.32
N ASN A 422 -5.36 3.75 7.53
CA ASN A 422 -4.00 4.26 7.35
C ASN A 422 -4.00 5.59 6.59
N GLY A 423 -4.91 5.76 5.62
CA GLY A 423 -5.07 6.97 4.82
C GLY A 423 -5.38 8.25 5.60
N LEU A 424 -5.70 8.16 6.90
CA LEU A 424 -5.91 9.32 7.77
C LEU A 424 -4.62 10.12 8.00
N THR A 425 -3.46 9.45 8.05
CA THR A 425 -2.17 10.08 8.38
C THR A 425 -1.06 9.69 7.40
N THR A 426 -1.41 9.12 6.24
CA THR A 426 -0.45 8.87 5.16
C THR A 426 -1.18 8.71 3.82
N VAL A 427 -0.40 8.54 2.75
CA VAL A 427 -0.86 8.30 1.38
C VAL A 427 -0.49 6.87 0.94
N PRO A 428 -1.16 5.82 1.46
CA PRO A 428 -0.78 4.43 1.22
C PRO A 428 -0.79 4.03 -0.26
N LEU A 429 -1.64 4.66 -1.10
CA LEU A 429 -1.72 4.34 -2.53
C LEU A 429 -0.57 4.90 -3.37
N ALA A 430 0.25 5.79 -2.83
CA ALA A 430 1.50 6.20 -3.45
C ALA A 430 2.56 5.07 -3.44
N HIS A 431 2.34 3.99 -2.68
CA HIS A 431 3.27 2.86 -2.57
C HIS A 431 2.90 1.74 -3.55
N PRO A 432 3.70 1.50 -4.60
CA PRO A 432 3.31 0.61 -5.70
C PRO A 432 3.06 -0.83 -5.28
N LEU A 433 3.81 -1.37 -4.31
CA LEU A 433 3.60 -2.76 -3.87
C LEU A 433 2.19 -2.95 -3.32
N LEU A 434 1.73 -2.05 -2.43
CA LEU A 434 0.38 -2.12 -1.90
C LEU A 434 -0.64 -1.85 -2.99
N ALA A 435 -0.53 -0.71 -3.69
CA ALA A 435 -1.51 -0.29 -4.67
C ALA A 435 -1.67 -1.33 -5.79
N TYR A 436 -0.58 -1.81 -6.38
CA TYR A 436 -0.65 -2.70 -7.52
C TYR A 436 -1.18 -4.08 -7.11
N THR A 437 -0.68 -4.65 -6.01
CA THR A 437 -1.12 -5.98 -5.58
C THR A 437 -2.57 -5.98 -5.09
N PHE A 438 -2.97 -4.97 -4.31
CA PHE A 438 -4.33 -4.85 -3.81
C PHE A 438 -5.33 -4.67 -4.96
N PHE A 439 -5.13 -3.69 -5.85
CA PHE A 439 -6.08 -3.41 -6.91
C PHE A 439 -6.13 -4.52 -7.97
N TRP A 440 -5.00 -5.19 -8.25
CA TRP A 440 -4.99 -6.38 -9.12
C TRP A 440 -5.85 -7.51 -8.52
N ILE A 441 -5.59 -7.87 -7.26
CA ILE A 441 -6.34 -8.94 -6.57
C ILE A 441 -7.82 -8.56 -6.45
N ALA A 442 -8.13 -7.30 -6.15
CA ALA A 442 -9.49 -6.80 -6.06
C ALA A 442 -10.23 -6.92 -7.40
N GLY A 443 -9.62 -6.50 -8.51
CA GLY A 443 -10.19 -6.65 -9.85
C GLY A 443 -10.44 -8.12 -10.22
N ALA A 444 -9.47 -8.99 -9.93
CA ALA A 444 -9.60 -10.42 -10.17
C ALA A 444 -10.73 -11.06 -9.34
N LEU A 445 -10.91 -10.62 -8.09
CA LEU A 445 -12.01 -11.05 -7.23
C LEU A 445 -13.38 -10.65 -7.80
N VAL A 446 -13.49 -9.44 -8.36
CA VAL A 446 -14.74 -8.96 -8.97
C VAL A 446 -15.13 -9.86 -10.15
N SER A 447 -14.18 -10.20 -11.02
CA SER A 447 -14.43 -11.09 -12.16
C SER A 447 -14.71 -12.53 -11.78
N ALA A 448 -14.01 -13.08 -10.79
CA ALA A 448 -14.21 -14.47 -10.38
C ALA A 448 -15.63 -14.74 -9.82
N ALA A 449 -16.35 -13.70 -9.39
CA ALA A 449 -17.75 -13.84 -8.99
C ALA A 449 -18.72 -13.86 -10.19
N ASP A 450 -18.34 -13.25 -11.32
CA ASP A 450 -19.15 -13.22 -12.54
C ASP A 450 -19.24 -14.61 -13.20
N ASP A 451 -18.14 -15.38 -13.15
CA ASP A 451 -18.05 -16.76 -13.65
C ASP A 451 -19.05 -17.74 -12.99
N ARG A 452 -19.66 -17.36 -11.86
CA ARG A 452 -20.66 -18.19 -11.17
C ARG A 452 -22.06 -18.09 -11.74
N GLY A 453 -22.33 -17.08 -12.57
CA GLY A 453 -23.61 -16.91 -13.25
C GLY A 453 -23.75 -17.75 -14.52
N THR A 454 -22.70 -18.48 -14.93
CA THR A 454 -22.63 -19.24 -16.18
C THR A 454 -22.42 -20.75 -15.99
N ALA A 455 -22.55 -21.25 -14.76
CA ALA A 455 -22.37 -22.67 -14.43
C ALA A 455 -23.71 -23.37 -14.18
#